data_AF-A0A9W6WP85-F1
#
_entry.id   AF-A0A9W6WP85-F1
#
_cell.length_a   1.000
_cell.length_b   1.000
_cell.length_c   1.000
_cell.angle_alpha   90.00
_cell.angle_beta   90.00
_cell.angle_gamma   90.00
#
_symmetry.space_group_name_H-M   'P 1'
#
loop_
_entity.id
_entity.type
_entity.pdbx_description
1 polymer ?
#
loop_
_entity_poly.entity_id
_entity_poly.type
_entity_poly.pdbx_seq_one_letter_code
_entity_poly.pdbx_strand_id
1 'polypeptide(L)'
;MVLCSLQCAIVGQARSSFDVEIDGDVKAGANAWLSSLTEDAKRLKKGEKTALIESLTQENNKLQGEDSISKYLEGVDAPTTKKAYQIVWDLAFRCVLDLIFSQARIDRDSCDDCPDFLFILDDVCVFRSEETSPEVSISVAANELCSKLVWGFGSVPYVFGYAASGYNVTLFALHRDDNGVVKNTAIGTFNLKVQEHKFEVVLAILNMALLFPAIVEACPASGKNEFMTITRSSGVVVRLFPTFVRKVFPDTSRLDHLIMLYGQMAAADVPNVDRLIKICYHKRSLSFEPRGTMVRPSNLLELLGALRDVLQALVALHGLGWIHRDIRWPNVIRQREGDSWFLIDCADAATSPQPSFSGQHLSRDEHAPEILWIMAPTLLLLTVGL
;
A
#
# COMPACT_ATOMS: atom_id res chain seq x y z
N MET A 1 21.23 -27.20 -5.93
CA MET A 1 20.74 -28.24 -6.87
C MET A 1 19.23 -28.46 -6.74
N VAL A 2 18.65 -28.38 -5.54
CA VAL A 2 17.18 -28.46 -5.29
C VAL A 2 16.43 -27.21 -5.78
N LEU A 3 17.02 -26.02 -5.64
CA LEU A 3 16.53 -24.78 -6.26
C LEU A 3 16.43 -24.86 -7.80
N CYS A 4 17.32 -25.63 -8.45
CA CYS A 4 17.29 -25.82 -9.90
C CYS A 4 16.14 -26.76 -10.33
N SER A 5 15.70 -27.66 -9.44
CA SER A 5 14.65 -28.64 -9.73
C SER A 5 13.24 -28.04 -9.55
N LEU A 6 13.05 -27.14 -8.57
CA LEU A 6 11.82 -26.34 -8.46
C LEU A 6 11.67 -25.35 -9.62
N GLN A 7 12.79 -24.76 -10.06
CA GLN A 7 12.82 -23.86 -11.21
C GLN A 7 12.51 -24.61 -12.52
N CYS A 8 12.94 -25.86 -12.69
CA CYS A 8 12.55 -26.70 -13.84
C CYS A 8 11.07 -27.12 -13.83
N ALA A 9 10.45 -27.35 -12.68
CA ALA A 9 9.03 -27.73 -12.61
C ALA A 9 8.09 -26.55 -12.91
N ILE A 10 8.45 -25.34 -12.46
CA ILE A 10 7.63 -24.13 -12.64
C ILE A 10 7.91 -23.45 -14.00
N VAL A 11 9.17 -23.41 -14.45
CA VAL A 11 9.54 -22.81 -15.76
C VAL A 11 9.30 -23.80 -16.91
N GLY A 12 9.39 -25.12 -16.65
CA GLY A 12 9.19 -26.16 -17.66
C GLY A 12 7.75 -26.27 -18.20
N GLN A 13 6.76 -25.72 -17.49
CA GLN A 13 5.38 -25.63 -17.96
C GLN A 13 5.04 -24.29 -18.63
N ALA A 14 5.91 -23.28 -18.55
CA ALA A 14 5.67 -21.95 -19.14
C ALA A 14 6.43 -21.71 -20.46
N ARG A 15 7.18 -22.71 -20.98
CA ARG A 15 8.00 -22.57 -22.20
C ARG A 15 7.82 -23.71 -23.20
N SER A 16 6.58 -23.93 -23.63
CA SER A 16 6.19 -24.40 -24.96
C SER A 16 4.68 -24.23 -25.02
N SER A 17 4.03 -23.49 -25.92
CA SER A 17 4.36 -23.13 -27.30
C SER A 17 3.47 -21.93 -27.62
N PHE A 18 4.06 -20.79 -27.97
CA PHE A 18 3.37 -19.75 -28.72
C PHE A 18 4.16 -19.59 -29.99
N ASP A 19 3.61 -20.15 -31.06
CA ASP A 19 3.73 -19.76 -32.46
C ASP A 19 3.29 -20.98 -33.29
N VAL A 20 2.03 -21.03 -33.74
CA VAL A 20 1.57 -21.49 -35.07
C VAL A 20 0.13 -20.96 -35.31
N GLU A 21 -0.07 -20.59 -36.56
CA GLU A 21 -1.21 -19.95 -37.24
C GLU A 21 -2.61 -20.54 -37.02
N ILE A 22 -3.57 -19.67 -37.31
CA ILE A 22 -5.01 -19.87 -37.42
C ILE A 22 -5.34 -20.88 -38.53
N ASP A 23 -5.96 -22.01 -38.19
CA ASP A 23 -7.16 -22.53 -38.87
C ASP A 23 -7.79 -23.71 -38.09
N GLY A 24 -9.12 -23.79 -38.07
CA GLY A 24 -9.84 -25.02 -37.65
C GLY A 24 -10.62 -24.96 -36.33
N ASP A 25 -11.94 -24.94 -36.48
CA ASP A 25 -13.03 -24.91 -35.50
C ASP A 25 -13.12 -26.20 -34.64
N VAL A 26 -12.94 -26.15 -33.30
CA VAL A 26 -13.40 -27.19 -32.35
C VAL A 26 -13.83 -26.59 -30.99
N LYS A 27 -15.05 -26.94 -30.58
CA LYS A 27 -15.78 -26.53 -29.37
C LYS A 27 -15.23 -27.10 -28.04
N ALA A 28 -15.48 -26.30 -26.99
CA ALA A 28 -15.83 -26.65 -25.60
C ALA A 28 -14.78 -27.34 -24.70
N GLY A 29 -14.18 -26.55 -23.80
CA GLY A 29 -13.40 -27.06 -22.65
C GLY A 29 -12.96 -26.04 -21.59
N ALA A 30 -13.48 -24.80 -21.60
CA ALA A 30 -12.89 -23.70 -20.81
C ALA A 30 -13.26 -23.65 -19.31
N ASN A 31 -14.11 -24.55 -18.78
CA ASN A 31 -14.68 -24.41 -17.44
C ASN A 31 -14.30 -25.50 -16.43
N ALA A 32 -13.43 -26.44 -16.78
CA ALA A 32 -13.06 -27.55 -15.89
C ALA A 32 -12.16 -27.12 -14.72
N TRP A 33 -11.24 -26.18 -14.95
CA TRP A 33 -10.22 -25.76 -13.97
C TRP A 33 -10.77 -24.91 -12.80
N LEU A 34 -11.78 -24.08 -13.08
CA LEU A 34 -12.48 -23.31 -12.03
C LEU A 34 -13.39 -24.19 -11.16
N SER A 35 -13.90 -25.30 -11.72
CA SER A 35 -14.78 -26.22 -10.99
C SER A 35 -14.03 -27.05 -9.93
N SER A 36 -12.77 -27.43 -10.19
CA SER A 36 -11.94 -28.17 -9.23
C SER A 36 -11.55 -27.32 -8.03
N LEU A 37 -11.25 -26.03 -8.23
CA LEU A 37 -10.90 -25.09 -7.14
C LEU A 37 -12.05 -24.88 -6.14
N THR A 38 -13.31 -25.01 -6.60
CA THR A 38 -14.49 -24.81 -5.75
C THR A 38 -14.75 -26.02 -4.85
N GLU A 39 -14.50 -27.23 -5.34
CA GLU A 39 -14.55 -28.44 -4.51
C GLU A 39 -13.31 -28.62 -3.64
N ASP A 40 -12.13 -28.25 -4.13
CA ASP A 40 -10.92 -28.24 -3.31
C ASP A 40 -11.03 -27.26 -2.14
N ALA A 41 -11.63 -26.08 -2.33
CA ALA A 41 -11.93 -25.15 -1.24
C ALA A 41 -12.94 -25.71 -0.22
N LYS A 42 -13.93 -26.51 -0.65
CA LYS A 42 -14.89 -27.18 0.25
C LYS A 42 -14.26 -28.35 1.01
N ARG A 43 -13.33 -29.08 0.38
CA ARG A 43 -12.58 -30.20 0.98
C ARG A 43 -11.53 -29.69 1.98
N LEU A 44 -10.87 -28.59 1.68
CA LEU A 44 -9.98 -27.88 2.61
C LEU A 44 -10.73 -27.37 3.85
N LYS A 45 -11.95 -26.84 3.69
CA LYS A 45 -12.81 -26.47 4.83
C LYS A 45 -13.20 -27.65 5.74
N LYS A 46 -13.05 -28.89 5.26
CA LYS A 46 -13.32 -30.13 6.00
C LYS A 46 -12.05 -30.84 6.49
N GLY A 47 -10.86 -30.25 6.24
CA GLY A 47 -9.58 -30.85 6.62
C GLY A 47 -9.13 -32.02 5.73
N GLU A 48 -9.73 -32.19 4.55
CA GLU A 48 -9.38 -33.25 3.61
C GLU A 48 -8.21 -32.83 2.71
N LYS A 49 -7.26 -33.75 2.48
CA LYS A 49 -6.15 -33.56 1.53
C LYS A 49 -6.68 -33.66 0.10
N THR A 50 -6.28 -32.73 -0.77
CA THR A 50 -6.67 -32.71 -2.18
C THR A 50 -5.71 -33.55 -3.03
N ALA A 51 -6.08 -33.91 -4.25
CA ALA A 51 -5.23 -34.70 -5.15
C ALA A 51 -3.89 -34.01 -5.49
N LEU A 52 -3.88 -32.67 -5.48
CA LEU A 52 -2.67 -31.84 -5.60
C LEU A 52 -1.75 -32.01 -4.36
N ILE A 53 -2.33 -32.13 -3.17
CA ILE A 53 -1.60 -32.42 -1.92
C ILE A 53 -1.06 -33.85 -1.98
N GLU A 54 -1.85 -34.82 -2.42
CA GLU A 54 -1.41 -36.22 -2.58
C GLU A 54 -0.28 -36.35 -3.62
N SER A 55 -0.28 -35.57 -4.71
CA SER A 55 0.84 -35.58 -5.67
C SER A 55 2.11 -34.93 -5.13
N LEU A 56 1.97 -33.95 -4.22
CA LEU A 56 3.10 -33.32 -3.52
C LEU A 56 3.61 -34.15 -2.34
N THR A 57 2.79 -35.08 -1.81
CA THR A 57 3.11 -35.93 -0.64
C THR A 57 3.29 -37.40 -0.98
N GLN A 58 3.18 -37.80 -2.26
CA GLN A 58 3.41 -39.19 -2.66
C GLN A 58 4.83 -39.65 -2.29
N GLU A 59 4.85 -40.82 -1.69
CA GLU A 59 5.89 -41.39 -0.83
C GLU A 59 7.29 -41.42 -1.46
N ASN A 60 8.30 -41.16 -0.63
CA ASN A 60 9.76 -41.34 -0.81
C ASN A 60 10.64 -40.21 -1.38
N ASN A 61 10.14 -39.00 -1.59
CA ASN A 61 11.05 -37.85 -1.65
C ASN A 61 11.09 -37.13 -0.30
N LYS A 62 11.88 -37.66 0.64
CA LYS A 62 12.53 -36.77 1.62
C LYS A 62 13.10 -35.61 0.81
N LEU A 63 12.59 -34.40 1.01
CA LEU A 63 13.09 -33.22 0.32
C LEU A 63 14.57 -33.11 0.68
N GLN A 64 15.46 -33.47 -0.26
CA GLN A 64 16.90 -33.27 -0.09
C GLN A 64 17.11 -31.77 0.16
N GLY A 65 17.44 -31.39 1.39
CA GLY A 65 17.40 -30.00 1.85
C GLY A 65 17.01 -29.81 3.31
N GLU A 66 16.57 -30.87 4.00
CA GLU A 66 16.33 -30.90 5.46
C GLU A 66 17.51 -30.31 6.27
N ASP A 67 18.75 -30.49 5.80
CA ASP A 67 19.96 -29.96 6.45
C ASP A 67 20.25 -28.48 6.13
N SER A 68 19.80 -27.94 4.99
CA SER A 68 20.20 -26.59 4.59
C SER A 68 19.49 -25.50 5.39
N ILE A 69 18.17 -25.60 5.61
CA ILE A 69 17.43 -24.60 6.41
C ILE A 69 17.75 -24.74 7.89
N SER A 70 17.86 -25.97 8.39
CA SER A 70 18.25 -26.25 9.77
C SER A 70 19.62 -25.64 10.08
N LYS A 71 20.59 -25.74 9.16
CA LYS A 71 21.92 -25.12 9.28
C LYS A 71 21.92 -23.58 9.25
N TYR A 72 20.94 -22.92 8.63
CA TYR A 72 20.77 -21.45 8.72
C TYR A 72 20.11 -21.01 10.05
N LEU A 73 19.46 -21.93 10.77
CA LEU A 73 18.83 -21.69 12.06
C LEU A 73 19.68 -22.21 13.24
N GLU A 74 20.58 -23.16 12.98
CA GLU A 74 21.59 -23.70 13.91
C GLU A 74 22.72 -22.68 14.09
N GLY A 75 22.58 -21.83 15.11
CA GLY A 75 23.56 -20.80 15.44
C GLY A 75 22.93 -19.44 15.73
N VAL A 76 21.62 -19.30 15.52
CA VAL A 76 20.87 -18.18 16.08
C VAL A 76 20.56 -18.54 17.54
N ASP A 77 21.33 -17.96 18.48
CA ASP A 77 20.94 -17.97 19.90
C ASP A 77 19.46 -17.62 20.02
N ALA A 78 18.74 -18.30 20.91
CA ALA A 78 17.29 -18.10 21.08
C ALA A 78 16.96 -16.60 21.10
N PRO A 79 16.27 -16.07 20.08
CA PRO A 79 16.00 -14.65 19.97
C PRO A 79 15.31 -14.14 21.23
N THR A 80 15.83 -13.07 21.81
CA THR A 80 15.25 -12.46 23.03
C THR A 80 14.49 -11.17 22.75
N THR A 81 14.49 -10.70 21.50
CA THR A 81 13.83 -9.45 21.10
C THR A 81 13.00 -9.66 19.84
N LYS A 82 11.95 -8.85 19.65
CA LYS A 82 11.13 -8.81 18.42
C LYS A 82 12.03 -8.76 17.15
N LYS A 83 13.04 -7.88 17.15
CA LYS A 83 13.99 -7.74 16.03
C LYS A 83 14.72 -9.02 15.67
N ALA A 84 15.07 -9.84 16.66
CA ALA A 84 15.76 -11.09 16.40
C ALA A 84 14.81 -12.18 15.86
N TYR A 85 13.51 -12.13 16.22
CA TYR A 85 12.49 -13.01 15.62
C TYR A 85 12.11 -12.62 14.20
N GLN A 86 12.29 -11.36 13.79
CA GLN A 86 11.99 -10.90 12.42
C GLN A 86 12.66 -11.78 11.38
N ILE A 87 13.94 -12.12 11.54
CA ILE A 87 14.65 -13.02 10.62
C ILE A 87 13.93 -14.35 10.43
N VAL A 88 13.38 -14.93 11.50
CA VAL A 88 12.65 -16.21 11.45
C VAL A 88 11.35 -16.06 10.65
N TRP A 89 10.61 -14.97 10.85
CA TRP A 89 9.38 -14.69 10.11
C TRP A 89 9.66 -14.32 8.64
N ASP A 90 10.71 -13.53 8.36
CA ASP A 90 11.20 -13.26 7.00
C ASP A 90 11.49 -14.55 6.25
N LEU A 91 12.20 -15.49 6.84
CA LEU A 91 12.52 -16.78 6.22
C LEU A 91 11.25 -17.60 5.91
N ALA A 92 10.27 -17.61 6.82
CA ALA A 92 9.04 -18.37 6.64
C ALA A 92 8.08 -17.76 5.61
N PHE A 93 8.02 -16.43 5.52
CA PHE A 93 7.02 -15.72 4.72
C PHE A 93 7.64 -15.00 3.53
N ARG A 94 8.56 -14.07 3.79
CA ARG A 94 9.15 -13.21 2.77
C ARG A 94 9.87 -14.03 1.71
N CYS A 95 10.77 -14.93 2.09
CA CYS A 95 11.56 -15.71 1.13
C CYS A 95 10.69 -16.61 0.24
N VAL A 96 9.63 -17.20 0.81
CA VAL A 96 8.69 -18.05 0.05
C VAL A 96 7.89 -17.22 -0.93
N LEU A 97 7.32 -16.09 -0.49
CA LEU A 97 6.50 -15.24 -1.34
C LEU A 97 7.29 -14.54 -2.45
N ASP A 98 8.52 -14.10 -2.15
CA ASP A 98 9.45 -13.47 -3.11
C ASP A 98 9.88 -14.47 -4.21
N LEU A 99 9.99 -15.75 -3.87
CA LEU A 99 10.27 -16.82 -4.85
C LEU A 99 9.12 -17.02 -5.85
N ILE A 100 7.87 -16.90 -5.38
CA ILE A 100 6.67 -17.12 -6.21
C ILE A 100 6.36 -15.88 -7.06
N PHE A 101 6.44 -14.69 -6.46
CA PHE A 101 6.10 -13.43 -7.09
C PHE A 101 7.27 -12.46 -7.00
N SER A 102 8.28 -12.66 -7.84
CA SER A 102 9.52 -11.88 -7.82
C SER A 102 9.35 -10.38 -8.15
N GLN A 103 8.17 -9.97 -8.63
CA GLN A 103 7.82 -8.59 -8.93
C GLN A 103 6.95 -7.94 -7.84
N ALA A 104 6.54 -8.71 -6.83
CA ALA A 104 5.76 -8.17 -5.73
C ALA A 104 6.62 -7.21 -4.88
N ARG A 105 5.98 -6.17 -4.36
CA ARG A 105 6.62 -5.24 -3.43
C ARG A 105 6.45 -5.74 -2.01
N ILE A 106 7.56 -5.82 -1.29
CA ILE A 106 7.60 -6.16 0.12
C ILE A 106 8.01 -4.92 0.90
N ASP A 107 7.18 -4.53 1.87
CA ASP A 107 7.44 -3.39 2.74
C ASP A 107 7.50 -3.89 4.18
N ARG A 108 8.61 -3.58 4.86
CA ARG A 108 8.78 -3.80 6.30
C ARG A 108 8.93 -2.44 6.94
N ASP A 109 7.89 -2.02 7.65
CA ASP A 109 7.89 -0.74 8.33
C ASP A 109 7.56 -0.94 9.81
N SER A 110 8.22 -0.18 10.66
CA SER A 110 8.02 -0.18 12.12
C SER A 110 7.26 1.06 12.57
N CYS A 111 6.48 1.66 11.67
CA CYS A 111 5.68 2.81 12.01
C CYS A 111 4.37 2.38 12.65
N ASP A 112 3.98 3.04 13.74
CA ASP A 112 2.75 2.77 14.52
C ASP A 112 1.47 2.64 13.67
N ASP A 113 1.39 3.36 12.55
CA ASP A 113 0.21 3.41 11.68
C ASP A 113 0.27 2.39 10.51
N CYS A 114 1.31 1.55 10.45
CA CYS A 114 1.54 0.54 9.41
C CYS A 114 1.63 -0.86 10.04
N PRO A 115 1.13 -1.90 9.37
CA PRO A 115 1.51 -3.28 9.69
C PRO A 115 3.02 -3.48 9.58
N ASP A 116 3.58 -4.40 10.38
CA ASP A 116 5.01 -4.69 10.44
C ASP A 116 5.56 -5.26 9.12
N PHE A 117 4.73 -6.04 8.42
CA PHE A 117 5.03 -6.63 7.12
C PHE A 117 3.86 -6.43 6.16
N LEU A 118 4.17 -6.05 4.93
CA LEU A 118 3.22 -5.93 3.84
C LEU A 118 3.77 -6.64 2.62
N PHE A 119 2.91 -7.42 1.98
CA PHE A 119 3.16 -8.06 0.71
C PHE A 119 2.13 -7.56 -0.32
N ILE A 120 2.65 -6.85 -1.32
CA ILE A 120 1.86 -6.06 -2.26
C ILE A 120 2.08 -6.62 -3.67
N LEU A 121 1.03 -7.20 -4.23
CA LEU A 121 1.02 -7.75 -5.58
C LEU A 121 0.16 -6.83 -6.46
N ASP A 122 0.72 -6.33 -7.57
CA ASP A 122 0.06 -5.40 -8.50
C ASP A 122 -0.72 -4.26 -7.81
N ASP A 123 -0.02 -3.56 -6.91
CA ASP A 123 -0.52 -2.44 -6.10
C ASP A 123 -1.60 -2.78 -5.06
N VAL A 124 -1.91 -4.07 -4.85
CA VAL A 124 -2.88 -4.54 -3.85
C VAL A 124 -2.14 -5.24 -2.70
N CYS A 125 -2.37 -4.80 -1.47
CA CYS A 125 -1.81 -5.44 -0.28
C CYS A 125 -2.60 -6.71 0.10
N VAL A 126 -2.22 -7.85 -0.49
CA VAL A 126 -2.91 -9.15 -0.36
C VAL A 126 -2.54 -9.91 0.90
N PHE A 127 -1.36 -9.65 1.48
CA PHE A 127 -0.89 -10.31 2.70
C PHE A 127 -0.18 -9.30 3.62
N ARG A 128 -0.50 -9.30 4.92
CA ARG A 128 -0.02 -8.32 5.90
C ARG A 128 0.22 -8.94 7.28
N SER A 129 1.01 -8.30 8.15
CA SER A 129 1.25 -8.86 9.49
C SER A 129 1.42 -7.86 10.61
N GLU A 130 1.21 -8.35 11.83
CA GLU A 130 1.60 -7.69 13.07
C GLU A 130 2.43 -8.66 13.93
N GLU A 131 3.51 -8.16 14.49
CA GLU A 131 4.54 -8.96 15.16
C GLU A 131 4.81 -8.37 16.55
N THR A 132 4.81 -9.21 17.60
CA THR A 132 5.08 -8.75 18.97
C THR A 132 6.37 -9.34 19.51
N SER A 133 6.85 -8.73 20.60
CA SER A 133 7.86 -9.38 21.46
C SER A 133 7.31 -10.70 22.01
N PRO A 134 8.17 -11.69 22.28
CA PRO A 134 7.76 -13.05 22.68
C PRO A 134 6.99 -13.11 24.01
N GLU A 135 7.09 -12.08 24.86
CA GLU A 135 6.36 -11.99 26.13
C GLU A 135 4.90 -11.54 25.95
N VAL A 136 4.57 -10.99 24.78
CA VAL A 136 3.24 -10.44 24.48
C VAL A 136 2.38 -11.51 23.81
N SER A 137 1.11 -11.59 24.19
CA SER A 137 0.18 -12.55 23.59
C SER A 137 -0.02 -12.27 22.10
N ILE A 138 -0.02 -13.33 21.29
CA ILE A 138 -0.32 -13.27 19.85
C ILE A 138 -1.70 -12.65 19.55
N SER A 139 -2.63 -12.71 20.51
CA SER A 139 -3.95 -12.08 20.39
C SER A 139 -3.85 -10.55 20.31
N VAL A 140 -2.83 -9.94 20.94
CA VAL A 140 -2.59 -8.49 20.85
C VAL A 140 -2.24 -8.12 19.42
N ALA A 141 -1.28 -8.81 18.78
CA ALA A 141 -0.97 -8.62 17.37
C ALA A 141 -2.17 -8.91 16.45
N ALA A 142 -2.94 -9.98 16.71
CA ALA A 142 -4.11 -10.30 15.89
C ALA A 142 -5.19 -9.21 15.95
N ASN A 143 -5.40 -8.62 17.13
CA ASN A 143 -6.33 -7.49 17.31
C ASN A 143 -5.80 -6.23 16.64
N GLU A 144 -4.51 -5.94 16.80
CA GLU A 144 -3.85 -4.78 16.19
C GLU A 144 -3.90 -4.87 14.65
N LEU A 145 -3.64 -6.05 14.08
CA LEU A 145 -3.77 -6.35 12.66
C LEU A 145 -5.16 -6.01 12.10
N CYS A 146 -6.22 -6.31 12.86
CA CYS A 146 -7.59 -5.96 12.46
C CYS A 146 -7.87 -4.46 12.62
N SER A 147 -7.40 -3.86 13.72
CA SER A 147 -7.64 -2.45 14.02
C SER A 147 -6.97 -1.48 13.03
N LYS A 148 -5.81 -1.87 12.49
CA LYS A 148 -5.06 -1.09 11.50
C LYS A 148 -5.59 -1.26 10.07
N LEU A 149 -6.38 -2.31 9.80
CA LEU A 149 -6.92 -2.57 8.48
C LEU A 149 -8.23 -1.79 8.28
N VAL A 150 -8.21 -0.87 7.32
CA VAL A 150 -9.42 -0.22 6.80
C VAL A 150 -9.84 -0.92 5.52
N TRP A 151 -11.10 -1.34 5.43
CA TRP A 151 -11.56 -2.19 4.33
C TRP A 151 -11.75 -1.43 3.01
N GLY A 152 -10.69 -1.36 2.20
CA GLY A 152 -10.71 -0.76 0.85
C GLY A 152 -11.00 -1.74 -0.30
N PHE A 153 -11.15 -3.04 -0.01
CA PHE A 153 -11.15 -4.13 -0.99
C PHE A 153 -12.50 -4.40 -1.67
N GLY A 154 -13.49 -3.52 -1.49
CA GLY A 154 -14.81 -3.70 -2.10
C GLY A 154 -15.47 -5.02 -1.71
N SER A 155 -15.88 -5.80 -2.72
CA SER A 155 -16.57 -7.09 -2.55
C SER A 155 -15.64 -8.29 -2.43
N VAL A 156 -14.32 -8.10 -2.41
CA VAL A 156 -13.37 -9.19 -2.13
C VAL A 156 -13.76 -9.84 -0.79
N PRO A 157 -13.82 -11.17 -0.67
CA PRO A 157 -14.33 -11.83 0.54
C PRO A 157 -13.34 -11.80 1.70
N TYR A 158 -12.04 -11.84 1.41
CA TYR A 158 -10.98 -11.77 2.40
C TYR A 158 -9.66 -11.32 1.78
N VAL A 159 -8.79 -10.74 2.60
CA VAL A 159 -7.35 -10.68 2.37
C VAL A 159 -6.65 -11.49 3.44
N PHE A 160 -5.37 -11.80 3.27
CA PHE A 160 -4.67 -12.66 4.20
C PHE A 160 -3.76 -11.88 5.14
N GLY A 161 -3.41 -12.50 6.26
CA GLY A 161 -2.35 -11.97 7.11
C GLY A 161 -1.90 -12.94 8.18
N TYR A 162 -0.94 -12.53 8.99
CA TYR A 162 -0.51 -13.29 10.16
C TYR A 162 -0.27 -12.40 11.37
N ALA A 163 -0.45 -12.98 12.55
CA ALA A 163 0.08 -12.44 13.80
C ALA A 163 1.22 -13.32 14.28
N ALA A 164 2.25 -12.73 14.87
CA ALA A 164 3.37 -13.48 15.43
C ALA A 164 3.79 -12.99 16.82
N SER A 165 4.19 -13.94 17.67
CA SER A 165 4.82 -13.69 18.97
C SER A 165 5.85 -14.77 19.26
N GLY A 166 7.13 -14.39 19.29
CA GLY A 166 8.24 -15.33 19.34
C GLY A 166 8.19 -16.33 18.18
N TYR A 167 8.23 -17.63 18.50
CA TYR A 167 8.09 -18.69 17.49
C TYR A 167 6.64 -19.00 17.10
N ASN A 168 5.65 -18.46 17.81
CA ASN A 168 4.25 -18.74 17.51
C ASN A 168 3.75 -17.82 16.41
N VAL A 169 3.12 -18.39 15.39
CA VAL A 169 2.50 -17.65 14.29
C VAL A 169 1.09 -18.17 14.08
N THR A 170 0.13 -17.29 13.83
CA THR A 170 -1.22 -17.66 13.40
C THR A 170 -1.52 -16.96 12.09
N LEU A 171 -1.92 -17.74 11.08
CA LEU A 171 -2.39 -17.24 9.79
C LEU A 171 -3.88 -16.95 9.86
N PHE A 172 -4.32 -15.88 9.20
CA PHE A 172 -5.69 -15.41 9.22
C PHE A 172 -6.22 -15.09 7.83
N ALA A 173 -7.51 -15.38 7.63
CA ALA A 173 -8.32 -14.69 6.65
C ALA A 173 -8.94 -13.46 7.34
N LEU A 174 -8.63 -12.28 6.82
CA LEU A 174 -9.15 -10.99 7.28
C LEU A 174 -10.33 -10.62 6.38
N HIS A 175 -11.48 -10.32 7.00
CA HIS A 175 -12.73 -10.02 6.29
C HIS A 175 -13.50 -8.93 7.02
N ARG A 176 -14.54 -8.38 6.39
CA ARG A 176 -15.48 -7.46 7.05
C ARG A 176 -16.77 -8.19 7.41
N ASP A 177 -17.35 -7.84 8.55
CA ASP A 177 -18.72 -8.23 8.87
C ASP A 177 -19.75 -7.33 8.16
N ASP A 178 -21.04 -7.60 8.40
CA ASP A 178 -22.16 -6.86 7.80
C ASP A 178 -22.19 -5.38 8.19
N ASN A 179 -21.51 -5.00 9.29
CA ASN A 179 -21.38 -3.62 9.74
C ASN A 179 -20.11 -2.94 9.20
N GLY A 180 -19.35 -3.61 8.33
CA GLY A 180 -18.09 -3.11 7.80
C GLY A 180 -16.92 -3.19 8.77
N VAL A 181 -17.08 -3.84 9.94
CA VAL A 181 -16.00 -3.98 10.91
C VAL A 181 -15.11 -5.14 10.50
N VAL A 182 -13.79 -4.89 10.52
CA VAL A 182 -12.81 -5.91 10.18
C VAL A 182 -12.71 -6.97 11.28
N LYS A 183 -12.78 -8.22 10.85
CA LYS A 183 -12.67 -9.44 11.66
C LYS A 183 -11.59 -10.34 11.06
N ASN A 184 -11.15 -11.29 11.86
CA ASN A 184 -10.23 -12.33 11.43
C ASN A 184 -10.85 -13.71 11.66
N THR A 185 -10.39 -14.68 10.88
CA THR A 185 -10.67 -16.10 11.09
C THR A 185 -9.37 -16.86 10.96
N ALA A 186 -8.99 -17.59 12.02
CA ALA A 186 -7.74 -18.33 12.04
C ALA A 186 -7.78 -19.46 10.99
N ILE A 187 -6.75 -19.52 10.17
CA ILE A 187 -6.51 -20.57 9.18
C ILE A 187 -5.69 -21.69 9.81
N GLY A 188 -4.68 -21.32 10.60
CA GLY A 188 -3.82 -22.27 11.30
C GLY A 188 -2.84 -21.57 12.24
N THR A 189 -2.45 -22.27 13.30
CA THR A 189 -1.45 -21.80 14.27
C THR A 189 -0.26 -22.74 14.24
N PHE A 190 0.93 -22.15 14.16
CA PHE A 190 2.20 -22.84 13.95
C PHE A 190 3.20 -22.39 15.00
N ASN A 191 4.09 -23.30 15.39
CA ASN A 191 5.23 -22.99 16.24
C ASN A 191 6.50 -23.24 15.45
N LEU A 192 7.17 -22.17 15.01
CA LEU A 192 8.37 -22.20 14.18
C LEU A 192 9.60 -22.76 14.91
N LYS A 193 9.49 -23.16 16.18
CA LYS A 193 10.51 -23.98 16.86
C LYS A 193 10.42 -25.45 16.45
N VAL A 194 9.21 -25.91 16.10
CA VAL A 194 8.90 -27.28 15.71
C VAL A 194 9.14 -27.44 14.21
N GLN A 195 9.91 -28.46 13.81
CA GLN A 195 10.34 -28.62 12.43
C GLN A 195 9.17 -28.90 11.48
N GLU A 196 8.22 -29.74 11.90
CA GLU A 196 7.01 -30.10 11.15
C GLU A 196 6.18 -28.85 10.85
N HIS A 197 5.98 -27.99 11.86
CA HIS A 197 5.22 -26.75 11.72
C HIS A 197 5.89 -25.74 10.78
N LYS A 198 7.23 -25.77 10.62
CA LYS A 198 7.92 -24.95 9.61
C LYS A 198 7.53 -25.37 8.19
N PHE A 199 7.38 -26.67 7.93
CA PHE A 199 6.94 -27.15 6.62
C PHE A 199 5.45 -26.87 6.40
N GLU A 200 4.62 -27.08 7.42
CA GLU A 200 3.18 -26.82 7.35
C GLU A 200 2.87 -25.35 7.08
N VAL A 201 3.58 -24.42 7.73
CA VAL A 201 3.37 -22.98 7.48
C VAL A 201 3.76 -22.61 6.06
N VAL A 202 4.87 -23.16 5.53
CA VAL A 202 5.29 -22.91 4.14
C VAL A 202 4.25 -23.45 3.17
N LEU A 203 3.71 -24.64 3.40
CA LEU A 203 2.63 -25.21 2.60
C LEU A 203 1.36 -24.35 2.66
N ALA A 204 0.99 -23.85 3.85
CA ALA A 204 -0.14 -22.94 4.01
C ALA A 204 0.06 -21.63 3.21
N ILE A 205 1.28 -21.07 3.21
CA ILE A 205 1.61 -19.90 2.39
C ILE A 205 1.50 -20.21 0.90
N LEU A 206 2.04 -21.34 0.42
CA LEU A 206 1.94 -21.75 -0.97
C LEU A 206 0.47 -21.87 -1.41
N ASN A 207 -0.37 -22.48 -0.56
CA ASN A 207 -1.80 -22.61 -0.84
C ASN A 207 -2.53 -21.26 -0.88
N MET A 208 -2.20 -20.34 0.04
CA MET A 208 -2.77 -18.98 0.03
C MET A 208 -2.28 -18.17 -1.18
N ALA A 209 -1.02 -18.33 -1.59
CA ALA A 209 -0.44 -17.65 -2.73
C ALA A 209 -1.21 -17.94 -4.04
N LEU A 210 -1.80 -19.12 -4.19
CA LEU A 210 -2.67 -19.46 -5.34
C LEU A 210 -3.90 -18.54 -5.46
N LEU A 211 -4.34 -17.93 -4.35
CA LEU A 211 -5.51 -17.06 -4.30
C LEU A 211 -5.16 -15.57 -4.49
N PHE A 212 -3.88 -15.20 -4.42
CA PHE A 212 -3.46 -13.80 -4.50
C PHE A 212 -3.84 -13.14 -5.83
N PRO A 213 -3.63 -13.75 -7.01
CA PRO A 213 -4.03 -13.13 -8.28
C PRO A 213 -5.54 -12.87 -8.38
N ALA A 214 -6.37 -13.78 -7.87
CA ALA A 214 -7.82 -13.59 -7.85
C ALA A 214 -8.25 -12.43 -6.93
N ILE A 215 -7.56 -12.25 -5.79
CA ILE A 215 -7.76 -11.09 -4.91
C ILE A 215 -7.41 -9.80 -5.64
N VAL A 216 -6.27 -9.77 -6.34
CA VAL A 216 -5.81 -8.61 -7.12
C VAL A 216 -6.83 -8.25 -8.20
N GLU A 217 -7.27 -9.23 -8.98
CA GLU A 217 -8.22 -9.04 -10.09
C GLU A 217 -9.57 -8.51 -9.61
N ALA A 218 -10.08 -9.03 -8.49
CA ALA A 218 -11.34 -8.59 -7.90
C ALA A 218 -11.24 -7.28 -7.11
N CYS A 219 -10.03 -6.77 -6.84
CA CYS A 219 -9.83 -5.59 -5.99
C CYS A 219 -10.17 -4.29 -6.76
N PRO A 220 -11.11 -3.46 -6.25
CA PRO A 220 -11.41 -2.18 -6.85
C PRO A 220 -10.25 -1.18 -6.74
N ALA A 221 -10.30 -0.11 -7.53
CA ALA A 221 -9.29 0.96 -7.49
C ALA A 221 -9.12 1.60 -6.09
N SER A 222 -10.16 1.59 -5.25
CA SER A 222 -10.09 2.06 -3.86
C SER A 222 -9.12 1.25 -2.99
N GLY A 223 -8.98 -0.06 -3.25
CA GLY A 223 -8.09 -0.96 -2.51
C GLY A 223 -6.65 -0.96 -3.03
N LYS A 224 -6.36 -0.21 -4.11
CA LYS A 224 -5.03 -0.11 -4.70
C LYS A 224 -4.19 0.99 -4.06
N ASN A 225 -2.87 0.87 -4.25
CA ASN A 225 -1.86 1.84 -3.85
C ASN A 225 -1.77 2.08 -2.34
N GLU A 226 -2.30 1.17 -1.52
CA GLU A 226 -2.07 1.16 -0.07
C GLU A 226 -0.56 1.12 0.21
N PHE A 227 -0.09 2.03 1.06
CA PHE A 227 1.31 2.23 1.41
C PHE A 227 2.24 2.50 0.21
N MET A 228 1.72 2.98 -0.92
CA MET A 228 2.55 3.45 -2.02
C MET A 228 3.37 4.67 -1.60
N THR A 229 4.63 4.69 -2.00
CA THR A 229 5.57 5.78 -1.76
C THR A 229 5.84 6.52 -3.06
N ILE A 230 5.70 7.84 -3.04
CA ILE A 230 5.93 8.74 -4.16
C ILE A 230 7.02 9.73 -3.75
N THR A 231 8.14 9.74 -4.46
CA THR A 231 9.23 10.70 -4.24
C THR A 231 9.07 11.88 -5.20
N ARG A 232 8.93 13.09 -4.66
CA ARG A 232 8.83 14.33 -5.44
C ARG A 232 10.23 14.85 -5.78
N SER A 233 10.34 15.66 -6.84
CA SER A 233 11.59 16.34 -7.24
C SER A 233 12.15 17.25 -6.13
N SER A 234 11.29 17.76 -5.25
CA SER A 234 11.67 18.55 -4.07
C SER A 234 12.34 17.73 -2.95
N GLY A 235 12.45 16.40 -3.09
CA GLY A 235 12.92 15.51 -2.04
C GLY A 235 11.85 15.15 -0.99
N VAL A 236 10.63 15.70 -1.11
CA VAL A 236 9.50 15.30 -0.27
C VAL A 236 9.06 13.89 -0.63
N VAL A 237 8.96 13.02 0.37
CA VAL A 237 8.49 11.65 0.22
C VAL A 237 7.05 11.56 0.72
N VAL A 238 6.14 11.18 -0.16
CA VAL A 238 4.70 11.07 0.12
C VAL A 238 4.34 9.60 0.22
N ARG A 239 3.74 9.17 1.35
CA ARG A 239 3.26 7.80 1.55
C ARG A 239 1.74 7.80 1.72
N LEU A 240 1.07 6.92 0.99
CA LEU A 240 -0.39 6.82 0.95
C LEU A 240 -0.88 5.77 1.97
N PHE A 241 -1.41 6.20 3.11
CA PHE A 241 -2.07 5.30 4.09
C PHE A 241 -3.54 5.11 3.73
N PRO A 242 -4.27 4.13 4.30
CA PRO A 242 -5.68 3.89 3.97
C PRO A 242 -6.60 5.12 3.99
N THR A 243 -6.52 5.94 5.04
CA THR A 243 -7.39 7.10 5.25
C THR A 243 -6.68 8.45 5.14
N PHE A 244 -5.36 8.47 5.28
CA PHE A 244 -4.55 9.69 5.30
C PHE A 244 -3.33 9.59 4.38
N VAL A 245 -2.65 10.72 4.17
CA VAL A 245 -1.38 10.80 3.45
C VAL A 245 -0.31 11.32 4.40
N ARG A 246 0.87 10.72 4.38
CA ARG A 246 2.03 11.22 5.13
C ARG A 246 3.05 11.84 4.19
N LYS A 247 3.47 13.06 4.47
CA LYS A 247 4.59 13.72 3.78
C LYS A 247 5.79 13.78 4.72
N VAL A 248 6.93 13.29 4.27
CA VAL A 248 8.23 13.39 4.94
C VAL A 248 9.07 14.42 4.20
N PHE A 249 9.54 15.43 4.91
CA PHE A 249 10.27 16.57 4.34
C PHE A 249 11.78 16.39 4.50
N PRO A 250 12.59 16.90 3.54
CA PRO A 250 14.05 16.83 3.62
C PRO A 250 14.63 17.67 4.76
N ASP A 251 13.95 18.73 5.17
CA ASP A 251 14.37 19.61 6.27
C ASP A 251 13.15 20.19 7.01
N THR A 252 13.40 20.88 8.12
CA THR A 252 12.36 21.45 8.98
C THR A 252 11.92 22.86 8.62
N SER A 253 12.60 23.53 7.68
CA SER A 253 12.37 24.96 7.40
C SER A 253 10.95 25.28 6.95
N ARG A 254 10.29 24.34 6.25
CA ARG A 254 8.92 24.50 5.76
C ARG A 254 7.87 23.97 6.74
N LEU A 255 8.24 23.24 7.79
CA LEU A 255 7.27 22.64 8.71
C LEU A 255 6.50 23.70 9.50
N ASP A 256 7.18 24.68 10.08
CA ASP A 256 6.52 25.70 10.90
C ASP A 256 5.54 26.55 10.07
N HIS A 257 5.91 26.88 8.83
CA HIS A 257 5.04 27.57 7.88
C HIS A 257 3.76 26.78 7.60
N LEU A 258 3.89 25.49 7.30
CA LEU A 258 2.76 24.61 7.06
C LEU A 258 1.88 24.46 8.31
N ILE A 259 2.49 24.24 9.47
CA ILE A 259 1.76 24.07 10.74
C ILE A 259 0.92 25.33 11.05
N MET A 260 1.51 26.52 10.88
CA MET A 260 0.79 27.77 11.05
C MET A 260 -0.40 27.89 10.08
N LEU A 261 -0.16 27.64 8.79
CA LEU A 261 -1.20 27.70 7.75
C LEU A 261 -2.36 26.74 8.04
N TYR A 262 -2.08 25.45 8.24
CA TYR A 262 -3.11 24.45 8.53
C TYR A 262 -3.81 24.73 9.87
N GLY A 263 -3.12 25.32 10.85
CA GLY A 263 -3.74 25.78 12.09
C GLY A 263 -4.79 26.87 11.87
N GLN A 264 -4.51 27.85 11.00
CA GLN A 264 -5.46 28.90 10.64
C GLN A 264 -6.63 28.36 9.80
N MET A 265 -6.36 27.46 8.85
CA MET A 265 -7.41 26.81 8.05
C MET A 265 -8.36 25.98 8.93
N ALA A 266 -7.82 25.26 9.92
CA ALA A 266 -8.62 24.48 10.87
C ALA A 266 -9.46 25.39 11.79
N ALA A 267 -8.89 26.48 12.31
CA ALA A 267 -9.61 27.42 13.16
C ALA A 267 -10.77 28.13 12.46
N ALA A 268 -10.65 28.33 11.14
CA ALA A 268 -11.67 28.95 10.30
C ALA A 268 -12.63 27.95 9.63
N ASP A 269 -12.45 26.64 9.87
CA ASP A 269 -13.16 25.55 9.22
C ASP A 269 -13.21 25.69 7.69
N VAL A 270 -12.04 25.92 7.07
CA VAL A 270 -11.93 26.02 5.60
C VAL A 270 -12.44 24.70 4.98
N PRO A 271 -13.47 24.76 4.11
CA PRO A 271 -14.03 23.56 3.49
C PRO A 271 -13.15 23.09 2.33
N ASN A 272 -13.31 21.82 1.93
CA ASN A 272 -12.73 21.27 0.69
C ASN A 272 -11.20 21.45 0.56
N VAL A 273 -10.48 21.47 1.69
CA VAL A 273 -9.02 21.38 1.76
C VAL A 273 -8.59 20.14 2.55
N ASP A 274 -7.36 19.68 2.36
CA ASP A 274 -6.78 18.72 3.31
C ASP A 274 -6.56 19.36 4.69
N ARG A 275 -6.48 18.51 5.70
CA ARG A 275 -6.35 18.88 7.11
C ARG A 275 -5.14 18.19 7.69
N LEU A 276 -4.35 18.94 8.45
CA LEU A 276 -3.21 18.40 9.20
C LEU A 276 -3.72 17.66 10.45
N ILE A 277 -3.48 16.34 10.53
CA ILE A 277 -3.96 15.49 11.63
C ILE A 277 -2.86 15.04 12.59
N LYS A 278 -1.59 15.01 12.16
CA LYS A 278 -0.47 14.53 12.98
C LYS A 278 0.83 15.22 12.57
N ILE A 279 1.57 15.68 13.57
CA ILE A 279 2.89 16.31 13.42
C ILE A 279 3.93 15.40 14.08
N CYS A 280 5.03 15.12 13.39
CA CYS A 280 6.13 14.34 13.90
C CYS A 280 7.47 15.00 13.57
N TYR A 281 7.90 15.92 14.42
CA TYR A 281 9.11 16.73 14.21
C TYR A 281 10.37 15.89 14.03
N HIS A 282 10.58 14.86 14.85
CA HIS A 282 11.78 14.01 14.77
C HIS A 282 11.85 13.19 13.47
N LYS A 283 10.70 12.82 12.90
CA LYS A 283 10.63 12.19 11.56
C LYS A 283 10.49 13.20 10.42
N ARG A 284 10.47 14.51 10.72
CA ARG A 284 10.18 15.61 9.77
C ARG A 284 8.94 15.31 8.94
N SER A 285 7.88 14.79 9.57
CA SER A 285 6.71 14.33 8.86
C SER A 285 5.41 14.94 9.35
N LEU A 286 4.51 15.17 8.39
CA LEU A 286 3.17 15.68 8.59
C LEU A 286 2.18 14.71 7.95
N SER A 287 1.06 14.43 8.62
CA SER A 287 0.01 13.55 8.09
C SER A 287 -1.27 14.35 7.83
N PHE A 288 -1.90 14.11 6.69
CA PHE A 288 -3.01 14.90 6.15
C PHE A 288 -4.20 14.03 5.77
N GLU A 289 -5.41 14.53 5.99
CA GLU A 289 -6.68 13.91 5.57
C GLU A 289 -7.54 14.88 4.75
N PRO A 290 -8.36 14.40 3.80
CA PRO A 290 -8.59 12.99 3.47
C PRO A 290 -7.57 12.42 2.47
N ARG A 291 -7.39 11.09 2.46
CA ARG A 291 -6.77 10.38 1.34
C ARG A 291 -7.77 10.19 0.20
N GLY A 292 -7.75 11.09 -0.77
CA GLY A 292 -8.58 11.01 -1.97
C GLY A 292 -7.96 10.17 -3.09
N THR A 293 -8.58 10.26 -4.26
CA THR A 293 -8.08 9.68 -5.52
C THR A 293 -7.73 10.83 -6.47
N MET A 294 -6.53 10.77 -7.05
CA MET A 294 -6.12 11.70 -8.10
C MET A 294 -6.77 11.30 -9.42
N VAL A 295 -7.93 11.87 -9.72
CA VAL A 295 -8.69 11.66 -10.96
C VAL A 295 -9.10 13.00 -11.55
N ARG A 296 -9.19 13.09 -12.87
CA ARG A 296 -9.83 14.24 -13.52
C ARG A 296 -11.33 14.02 -13.60
N PRO A 297 -12.15 15.09 -13.53
CA PRO A 297 -13.57 14.99 -13.82
C PRO A 297 -13.82 14.35 -15.19
N SER A 298 -14.68 13.34 -15.22
CA SER A 298 -14.99 12.56 -16.42
C SER A 298 -16.18 13.10 -17.22
N ASN A 299 -17.00 13.95 -16.59
CA ASN A 299 -18.21 14.51 -17.17
C ASN A 299 -18.49 15.92 -16.62
N LEU A 300 -19.47 16.61 -17.21
CA LEU A 300 -19.81 17.99 -16.85
C LEU A 300 -20.25 18.13 -15.38
N LEU A 301 -20.99 17.15 -14.85
CA LEU A 301 -21.48 17.19 -13.47
C LEU A 301 -20.32 17.12 -12.48
N GLU A 302 -19.38 16.19 -12.70
CA GLU A 302 -18.17 16.08 -11.90
C GLU A 302 -17.30 17.34 -12.01
N LEU A 303 -17.19 17.94 -13.20
CA LEU A 303 -16.42 19.16 -13.40
C LEU A 303 -17.02 20.33 -12.62
N LEU A 304 -18.34 20.51 -12.69
CA LEU A 304 -19.03 21.55 -11.93
C LEU A 304 -18.93 21.32 -10.41
N GLY A 305 -19.00 20.06 -9.96
CA GLY A 305 -18.76 19.70 -8.56
C GLY A 305 -17.36 20.05 -8.09
N ALA A 306 -16.33 19.67 -8.86
CA ALA A 306 -14.94 20.00 -8.55
C ALA A 306 -14.70 21.51 -8.52
N LEU A 307 -15.22 22.26 -9.51
CA LEU A 307 -15.08 23.71 -9.55
C LEU A 307 -15.78 24.39 -8.37
N ARG A 308 -17.00 23.96 -8.02
CA ARG A 308 -17.72 24.47 -6.85
C ARG A 308 -16.89 24.30 -5.57
N ASP A 309 -16.42 23.08 -5.31
CA ASP A 309 -15.71 22.73 -4.09
C ASP A 309 -14.36 23.44 -3.99
N VAL A 310 -13.60 23.51 -5.09
CA VAL A 310 -12.33 24.25 -5.15
C VAL A 310 -12.56 25.75 -4.95
N LEU A 311 -13.60 26.33 -5.57
CA LEU A 311 -13.91 27.76 -5.38
C LEU A 311 -14.32 28.07 -3.94
N GLN A 312 -15.06 27.18 -3.28
CA GLN A 312 -15.42 27.33 -1.86
C GLN A 312 -14.15 27.33 -0.97
N ALA A 313 -13.23 26.39 -1.20
CA ALA A 313 -11.94 26.36 -0.52
C ALA A 313 -11.15 27.67 -0.73
N LEU A 314 -11.07 28.15 -1.97
CA LEU A 314 -10.32 29.37 -2.31
C LEU A 314 -10.93 30.63 -1.69
N VAL A 315 -12.25 30.79 -1.71
CA VAL A 315 -12.92 31.94 -1.09
C VAL A 315 -12.63 31.98 0.41
N ALA A 316 -12.72 30.85 1.10
CA ALA A 316 -12.41 30.76 2.52
C ALA A 316 -10.93 31.00 2.81
N LEU A 317 -10.03 30.40 2.03
CA LEU A 317 -8.57 30.59 2.16
C LEU A 317 -8.17 32.05 1.93
N HIS A 318 -8.74 32.71 0.91
CA HIS A 318 -8.50 34.12 0.61
C HIS A 318 -9.05 35.03 1.72
N GLY A 319 -10.15 34.64 2.36
CA GLY A 319 -10.67 35.33 3.56
C GLY A 319 -9.68 35.35 4.73
N LEU A 320 -8.74 34.41 4.78
CA LEU A 320 -7.63 34.36 5.74
C LEU A 320 -6.37 35.11 5.25
N GLY A 321 -6.43 35.73 4.07
CA GLY A 321 -5.30 36.45 3.46
C GLY A 321 -4.27 35.55 2.77
N TRP A 322 -4.57 34.25 2.62
CA TRP A 322 -3.69 33.28 1.97
C TRP A 322 -4.06 33.05 0.51
N ILE A 323 -3.06 32.80 -0.32
CA ILE A 323 -3.18 32.42 -1.73
C ILE A 323 -2.44 31.09 -1.92
N HIS A 324 -3.08 30.09 -2.53
CA HIS A 324 -2.52 28.74 -2.68
C HIS A 324 -1.30 28.67 -3.63
N ARG A 325 -1.33 29.41 -4.74
CA ARG A 325 -0.27 29.54 -5.76
C ARG A 325 0.15 28.27 -6.53
N ASP A 326 -0.51 27.13 -6.37
CA ASP A 326 -0.25 25.90 -7.15
C ASP A 326 -1.57 25.18 -7.48
N ILE A 327 -2.53 25.91 -8.05
CA ILE A 327 -3.87 25.37 -8.36
C ILE A 327 -3.81 24.66 -9.71
N ARG A 328 -3.85 23.33 -9.69
CA ARG A 328 -3.84 22.47 -10.87
C ARG A 328 -4.45 21.11 -10.57
N TRP A 329 -4.87 20.38 -11.60
CA TRP A 329 -5.53 19.07 -11.43
C TRP A 329 -4.74 18.05 -10.58
N PRO A 330 -3.40 17.97 -10.64
CA PRO A 330 -2.63 17.11 -9.74
C PRO A 330 -2.81 17.40 -8.24
N ASN A 331 -3.25 18.62 -7.91
CA ASN A 331 -3.49 19.10 -6.55
C ASN A 331 -5.00 19.14 -6.22
N VAL A 332 -5.84 18.50 -7.03
CA VAL A 332 -7.27 18.33 -6.75
C VAL A 332 -7.56 16.84 -6.66
N ILE A 333 -8.09 16.39 -5.54
CA ILE A 333 -8.43 14.99 -5.28
C ILE A 333 -9.94 14.82 -5.12
N ARG A 334 -10.47 13.69 -5.61
CA ARG A 334 -11.85 13.28 -5.32
C ARG A 334 -11.89 12.49 -4.03
N GLN A 335 -12.92 12.68 -3.22
CA GLN A 335 -13.22 11.81 -2.08
C GLN A 335 -13.37 10.36 -2.55
N ARG A 336 -12.86 9.39 -1.78
CA ARG A 336 -13.00 7.96 -2.11
C ARG A 336 -14.43 7.46 -1.97
N GLU A 337 -15.14 8.00 -0.99
CA GLU A 337 -16.53 7.65 -0.67
C GLU A 337 -17.36 8.94 -0.70
N GLY A 338 -17.73 9.38 -1.91
CA GLY A 338 -18.54 10.57 -2.13
C GLY A 338 -18.21 11.33 -3.41
N ASP A 339 -18.89 12.46 -3.57
CA ASP A 339 -18.79 13.32 -4.76
C ASP A 339 -18.08 14.65 -4.47
N SER A 340 -17.54 14.81 -3.26
CA SER A 340 -16.78 15.99 -2.87
C SER A 340 -15.36 15.96 -3.43
N TRP A 341 -14.84 17.14 -3.72
CA TRP A 341 -13.48 17.37 -4.19
C TRP A 341 -12.71 18.23 -3.19
N PHE A 342 -11.40 18.03 -3.14
CA PHE A 342 -10.52 18.72 -2.20
C PHE A 342 -9.32 19.29 -2.93
N LEU A 343 -9.02 20.56 -2.64
CA LEU A 343 -7.76 21.20 -3.02
C LEU A 343 -6.70 20.84 -1.97
N ILE A 344 -5.56 20.33 -2.42
CA ILE A 344 -4.48 19.85 -1.55
C ILE A 344 -3.16 20.52 -1.90
N ASP A 345 -2.16 20.30 -1.05
CA ASP A 345 -0.78 20.72 -1.29
C ASP A 345 -0.55 22.24 -1.22
N CYS A 346 -0.98 22.83 -0.11
CA CYS A 346 -0.74 24.23 0.21
C CYS A 346 0.74 24.56 0.56
N ALA A 347 1.72 23.74 0.15
CA ALA A 347 3.13 23.92 0.47
C ALA A 347 3.74 25.21 -0.07
N ASP A 348 3.17 25.70 -1.17
CA ASP A 348 3.53 26.98 -1.78
C ASP A 348 2.52 28.07 -1.44
N ALA A 349 1.62 27.89 -0.48
CA ALA A 349 0.71 28.95 -0.08
C ALA A 349 1.43 30.11 0.64
N ALA A 350 0.91 31.31 0.44
CA ALA A 350 1.53 32.57 0.84
C ALA A 350 0.49 33.62 1.25
N THR A 351 0.86 34.52 2.15
CA THR A 351 0.05 35.72 2.41
C THR A 351 0.28 36.76 1.32
N SER A 352 -0.74 37.57 1.05
CA SER A 352 -0.58 38.71 0.13
C SER A 352 -0.33 40.01 0.91
N PRO A 353 0.60 40.87 0.46
CA PRO A 353 1.51 40.71 -0.67
C PRO A 353 2.76 39.87 -0.32
N GLN A 354 3.25 39.05 -1.26
CA GLN A 354 4.51 38.31 -1.11
C GLN A 354 5.35 38.39 -2.40
N PRO A 355 6.68 38.62 -2.33
CA PRO A 355 7.55 38.64 -3.50
C PRO A 355 7.57 37.31 -4.27
N SER A 356 7.66 37.38 -5.61
CA SER A 356 7.44 36.28 -6.57
C SER A 356 8.54 35.19 -6.64
N PHE A 357 9.48 35.15 -5.70
CA PHE A 357 10.64 34.24 -5.75
C PHE A 357 10.27 32.74 -5.70
N SER A 358 9.03 32.39 -5.35
CA SER A 358 8.60 31.01 -5.07
C SER A 358 7.86 30.31 -6.23
N GLY A 359 7.81 30.88 -7.43
CA GLY A 359 7.13 30.28 -8.61
C GLY A 359 8.02 29.41 -9.51
N GLN A 360 9.29 29.19 -9.16
CA GLN A 360 10.27 28.57 -10.09
C GLN A 360 9.90 27.15 -10.59
N HIS A 361 8.98 26.46 -9.91
CA HIS A 361 8.54 25.11 -10.25
C HIS A 361 7.34 25.07 -11.21
N LEU A 362 6.71 26.20 -11.52
CA LEU A 362 5.58 26.30 -12.43
C LEU A 362 6.08 26.65 -13.83
N SER A 363 5.54 25.95 -14.84
CA SER A 363 5.85 26.23 -16.24
C SER A 363 5.26 27.58 -16.69
N ARG A 364 5.69 28.08 -17.85
CA ARG A 364 5.12 29.31 -18.43
C ARG A 364 3.62 29.21 -18.68
N ASP A 365 3.11 28.00 -18.92
CA ASP A 365 1.69 27.74 -19.20
C ASP A 365 0.86 27.64 -17.91
N GLU A 366 1.50 27.52 -16.75
CA GLU A 366 0.85 27.39 -15.43
C GLU A 366 0.86 28.70 -14.63
N HIS A 367 1.50 29.75 -15.14
CA HIS A 367 1.58 31.06 -14.49
C HIS A 367 0.71 32.12 -15.15
N ALA A 368 0.20 33.03 -14.34
CA ALA A 368 -0.45 34.24 -14.85
C ALA A 368 0.58 35.13 -15.60
N PRO A 369 0.20 35.78 -16.71
CA PRO A 369 1.13 36.56 -17.55
C PRO A 369 1.90 37.65 -16.79
N GLU A 370 1.30 38.23 -15.76
CA GLU A 370 1.88 39.28 -14.92
C GLU A 370 3.05 38.80 -14.03
N ILE A 371 3.18 37.49 -13.77
CA ILE A 371 4.30 36.94 -12.98
C ILE A 371 5.63 37.12 -13.73
N LEU A 372 5.60 37.07 -15.07
CA LEU A 372 6.79 37.26 -15.92
C LEU A 372 7.29 38.71 -15.93
N TRP A 373 6.41 39.69 -15.68
CA TRP A 373 6.78 41.11 -15.69
C TRP A 373 7.66 41.51 -14.49
N ILE A 374 7.60 40.75 -13.39
CA ILE A 374 8.37 41.03 -12.16
C ILE A 374 9.77 40.38 -12.20
N MET A 375 9.99 39.39 -13.07
CA MET A 375 11.27 38.68 -13.20
C MET A 375 12.20 39.27 -14.27
N ALA A 376 11.74 40.26 -15.05
CA ALA A 376 12.64 41.04 -15.89
C ALA A 376 13.44 41.98 -14.97
N PRO A 377 14.79 41.90 -14.91
CA PRO A 377 15.55 42.89 -14.18
C PRO A 377 15.22 44.25 -14.77
N THR A 378 15.00 45.22 -13.90
CA THR A 378 14.71 46.62 -14.18
C THR A 378 15.79 47.21 -15.11
N LEU A 379 15.66 46.98 -16.40
CA LEU A 379 16.48 47.55 -17.48
C LEU A 379 15.61 48.55 -18.24
N LEU A 380 15.01 49.47 -17.47
CA LEU A 380 14.26 50.61 -17.97
C LEU A 380 14.51 51.83 -17.07
N LEU A 381 15.78 52.07 -16.78
CA LEU A 381 16.30 53.35 -16.30
C LEU A 381 17.61 53.59 -17.05
N LEU A 382 17.48 54.14 -18.26
CA LEU A 382 18.44 54.94 -19.04
C LEU A 382 18.13 54.73 -20.54
N THR A 383 17.18 55.50 -21.07
CA THR A 383 17.16 55.96 -22.48
C THR A 383 15.94 56.83 -22.77
N VAL A 384 15.60 57.78 -21.89
CA VAL A 384 14.85 58.97 -22.32
C VAL A 384 15.29 60.15 -21.44
N GLY A 385 16.04 61.09 -22.00
CA GLY A 385 16.21 62.41 -21.39
C GLY A 385 17.56 63.09 -21.63
N LEU A 386 17.66 63.76 -22.78
CA LEU A 386 18.58 64.85 -23.18
C LEU A 386 20.02 64.50 -23.54
#